data_AF-A0A356TA77-F1
#
_entry.id   AF-A0A356TA77-F1
#
_cell.length_a   1.000
_cell.length_b   1.000
_cell.length_c   1.000
_cell.angle_alpha   90.00
_cell.angle_beta   90.00
_cell.angle_gamma   90.00
#
_symmetry.space_group_name_H-M   'P 1'
#
loop_
_entity.id
_entity.type
_entity.pdbx_description
1 polymer ?
#
loop_
_entity_poly.entity_id
_entity_poly.type
_entity_poly.pdbx_seq_one_letter_code
_entity_poly.pdbx_strand_id
1 'polypeptide(L)'
;MRRACLALLVSLGIAPAEAAAFSEYEQFEISALEGGGGGRYFTGSFNDGYSCNVCHRGEAPPRDGELSGLPTDGYAPGETYALELELPDGASAGAAVEITDENGNGMGTLELIGGPQPADLCLPVDGAPAEEAAHLSDLPQSRRVATVDGCGATRLRFTWTAPATPPGPMWIHAGVVASDGSGDPTGDGVLLYSQVIPPFGDRAESSRVGSACAASPARAVEPTLLGLLALLTLVARWRRRRA
;
A
#
# COMPACT_ATOMS: atom_id res chain seq x y z
N MET A 1 -65.54 1.58 4.63
CA MET A 1 -64.56 0.60 4.10
C MET A 1 -63.93 1.15 2.81
N ARG A 2 -62.60 1.03 2.70
CA ARG A 2 -61.74 1.26 1.51
C ARG A 2 -61.58 2.69 0.99
N ARG A 3 -60.65 3.45 1.58
CA ARG A 3 -59.64 4.28 0.88
C ARG A 3 -58.45 4.50 1.82
N ALA A 4 -57.36 3.76 1.62
CA ALA A 4 -56.07 4.05 2.23
C ALA A 4 -55.00 3.82 1.15
N CYS A 5 -54.84 4.83 0.29
CA CYS A 5 -53.68 4.95 -0.57
C CYS A 5 -52.59 5.72 0.16
N LEU A 6 -51.35 5.26 -0.05
CA LEU A 6 -50.12 6.04 -0.06
C LEU A 6 -49.67 6.68 1.26
N ALA A 7 -48.83 5.95 1.99
CA ALA A 7 -47.81 6.57 2.83
C ALA A 7 -46.44 5.94 2.53
N LEU A 8 -45.76 6.58 1.59
CA LEU A 8 -44.35 6.93 1.62
C LEU A 8 -43.32 5.78 1.70
N LEU A 9 -43.07 5.20 0.53
CA LEU A 9 -41.76 4.66 0.12
C LEU A 9 -40.73 5.82 0.00
N VAL A 10 -40.06 6.16 1.10
CA VAL A 10 -38.78 6.92 1.05
C VAL A 10 -37.85 6.35 2.12
N SER A 11 -37.36 5.15 1.86
CA SER A 11 -36.21 4.58 2.59
C SER A 11 -35.31 3.74 1.67
N LEU A 12 -35.45 3.88 0.34
CA LEU A 12 -34.47 3.35 -0.61
C LEU A 12 -33.57 4.49 -1.05
N GLY A 13 -32.27 4.36 -0.80
CA GLY A 13 -31.27 5.07 -1.61
C GLY A 13 -30.14 5.79 -0.90
N ILE A 14 -29.78 5.45 0.35
CA ILE A 14 -28.41 5.68 0.80
C ILE A 14 -27.73 4.32 0.91
N ALA A 15 -27.56 3.67 -0.24
CA ALA A 15 -26.54 2.65 -0.34
C ALA A 15 -25.20 3.40 -0.34
N PRO A 16 -24.22 3.00 0.50
CA PRO A 16 -22.87 3.54 0.34
C PRO A 16 -22.44 3.29 -1.11
N ALA A 17 -21.94 4.33 -1.77
CA ALA A 17 -21.49 4.23 -3.17
C ALA A 17 -20.31 3.27 -3.33
N GLU A 18 -19.64 2.93 -2.22
CA GLU A 18 -18.50 2.03 -2.17
C GLU A 18 -18.69 1.06 -0.99
N ALA A 19 -18.76 -0.22 -1.31
CA ALA A 19 -18.59 -1.30 -0.34
C ALA A 19 -17.15 -1.78 -0.49
N ALA A 20 -16.28 -1.45 0.47
CA ALA A 20 -14.97 -2.08 0.56
C ALA A 20 -15.18 -3.50 1.11
N ALA A 21 -14.87 -4.52 0.30
CA ALA A 21 -14.76 -5.88 0.80
C ALA A 21 -13.43 -5.98 1.57
N PHE A 22 -13.50 -6.30 2.85
CA PHE A 22 -12.31 -6.69 3.62
C PHE A 22 -11.82 -8.04 3.08
N SER A 23 -10.50 -8.26 3.05
CA SER A 23 -9.95 -9.58 2.69
C SER A 23 -10.57 -10.64 3.60
N GLU A 24 -10.86 -11.83 3.07
CA GLU A 24 -11.34 -12.94 3.89
C GLU A 24 -10.32 -13.25 4.99
N TYR A 25 -10.77 -13.30 6.24
CA TYR A 25 -9.87 -13.46 7.40
C TYR A 25 -8.99 -14.72 7.28
N GLU A 26 -9.52 -15.77 6.65
CA GLU A 26 -8.85 -17.04 6.37
C GLU A 26 -7.57 -16.87 5.55
N GLN A 27 -7.47 -15.81 4.74
CA GLN A 27 -6.26 -15.51 3.97
C GLN A 27 -5.11 -14.98 4.85
N PHE A 28 -5.42 -14.46 6.03
CA PHE A 28 -4.44 -14.09 7.06
C PHE A 28 -4.13 -15.24 8.01
N GLU A 29 -4.85 -16.37 7.93
CA GLU A 29 -4.55 -17.58 8.68
C GLU A 29 -3.51 -18.48 7.99
N ILE A 30 -3.27 -18.26 6.69
CA ILE A 30 -2.13 -18.85 5.96
C ILE A 30 -0.84 -18.30 6.55
N SER A 31 0.17 -19.15 6.73
CA SER A 31 1.42 -18.73 7.37
C SER A 31 2.09 -17.61 6.56
N ALA A 32 2.79 -16.69 7.25
CA ALA A 32 3.56 -15.65 6.57
C ALA A 32 4.63 -16.24 5.64
N LEU A 33 5.14 -17.44 5.96
CA LEU A 33 6.09 -18.20 5.15
C LEU A 33 5.49 -18.74 3.82
N GLU A 34 4.17 -18.89 3.75
CA GLU A 34 3.43 -19.30 2.55
C GLU A 34 2.79 -18.10 1.82
N GLY A 35 3.16 -16.88 2.19
CA GLY A 35 2.61 -15.65 1.60
C GLY A 35 1.24 -15.25 2.15
N GLY A 36 0.95 -15.60 3.42
CA GLY A 36 -0.25 -15.15 4.14
C GLY A 36 -0.55 -13.67 3.92
N GLY A 37 -1.80 -13.34 3.58
CA GLY A 37 -2.21 -12.01 3.12
C GLY A 37 -3.07 -11.97 1.86
N GLY A 38 -3.41 -13.13 1.28
CA GLY A 38 -4.42 -13.22 0.24
C GLY A 38 -3.95 -12.88 -1.17
N GLY A 39 -2.67 -13.05 -1.47
CA GLY A 39 -2.07 -12.65 -2.76
C GLY A 39 -1.96 -11.13 -2.93
N ARG A 40 -2.05 -10.38 -1.83
CA ARG A 40 -1.81 -8.93 -1.81
C ARG A 40 -0.34 -8.66 -1.55
N TYR A 41 0.13 -7.54 -2.08
CA TYR A 41 1.44 -7.01 -1.78
C TYR A 41 1.27 -5.87 -0.77
N PHE A 42 2.14 -5.80 0.23
CA PHE A 42 2.03 -4.86 1.35
C PHE A 42 3.14 -3.82 1.29
N THR A 43 3.19 -3.05 0.21
CA THR A 43 4.22 -2.01 0.01
C THR A 43 3.97 -0.74 0.83
N GLY A 44 2.73 -0.53 1.28
CA GLY A 44 2.26 0.72 1.86
C GLY A 44 1.82 1.78 0.84
N SER A 45 1.62 1.42 -0.43
CA SER A 45 1.05 2.32 -1.43
C SER A 45 -0.43 2.64 -1.20
N PHE A 46 -0.90 3.70 -1.86
CA PHE A 46 -2.28 4.18 -1.73
C PHE A 46 -3.33 3.12 -2.05
N ASN A 47 -3.10 2.30 -3.08
CA ASN A 47 -4.07 1.29 -3.52
C ASN A 47 -3.93 -0.04 -2.78
N ASP A 48 -2.80 -0.32 -2.14
CA ASP A 48 -2.69 -1.46 -1.22
C ASP A 48 -3.37 -1.16 0.11
N GLY A 49 -3.29 0.07 0.61
CA GLY A 49 -3.95 0.51 1.85
C GLY A 49 -3.42 -0.15 3.14
N TYR A 50 -2.44 -1.05 3.02
CA TYR A 50 -1.78 -1.77 4.10
C TYR A 50 -0.29 -1.89 3.81
N SER A 51 0.50 -1.99 4.86
CA SER A 51 1.94 -2.23 4.82
C SER A 51 2.29 -3.47 5.65
N CYS A 52 3.53 -3.97 5.55
CA CYS A 52 3.97 -5.20 6.23
C CYS A 52 3.70 -5.22 7.74
N ASN A 53 3.62 -4.03 8.39
CA ASN A 53 3.27 -3.88 9.80
C ASN A 53 1.86 -4.37 10.19
N VAL A 54 1.00 -4.66 9.22
CA VAL A 54 -0.31 -5.26 9.46
C VAL A 54 -0.14 -6.65 10.10
N CYS A 55 0.87 -7.41 9.68
CA CYS A 55 1.22 -8.73 10.21
C CYS A 55 2.46 -8.67 11.09
N HIS A 56 3.55 -8.09 10.60
CA HIS A 56 4.87 -8.11 11.25
C HIS A 56 5.00 -7.04 12.33
N ARG A 57 5.26 -7.45 13.57
CA ARG A 57 5.31 -6.56 14.73
C ARG A 57 6.22 -7.13 15.80
N GLY A 58 7.09 -6.33 16.38
CA GLY A 58 7.71 -6.70 17.66
C GLY A 58 9.10 -6.14 17.87
N GLU A 59 9.84 -5.88 16.80
CA GLU A 59 11.15 -5.23 16.88
C GLU A 59 11.16 -3.80 16.34
N ALA A 60 12.23 -3.09 16.69
CA ALA A 60 12.54 -1.82 16.08
C ALA A 60 12.73 -2.02 14.57
N PRO A 61 12.37 -1.03 13.73
CA PRO A 61 12.70 -1.08 12.31
C PRO A 61 14.18 -1.40 12.11
N PRO A 62 14.54 -2.28 11.15
CA PRO A 62 15.93 -2.52 10.85
C PRO A 62 16.62 -1.19 10.50
N ARG A 63 17.87 -1.04 10.94
CA ARG A 63 18.63 0.21 10.74
C ARG A 63 19.19 0.33 9.33
N ASP A 64 19.33 -0.81 8.68
CA ASP A 64 19.83 -0.98 7.32
C ASP A 64 18.64 -1.34 6.42
N GLY A 65 18.70 -1.02 5.12
CA GLY A 65 17.53 -1.06 4.24
C GLY A 65 17.45 0.15 3.31
N GLU A 66 18.54 0.44 2.60
CA GLU A 66 18.66 1.65 1.79
C GLU A 66 18.19 1.40 0.36
N LEU A 67 17.34 2.29 -0.15
CA LEU A 67 16.98 2.34 -1.56
C LEU A 67 17.83 3.41 -2.27
N SER A 68 18.64 2.97 -3.22
CA SER A 68 19.59 3.80 -3.98
C SER A 68 19.27 3.82 -5.48
N GLY A 69 19.96 4.70 -6.22
CA GLY A 69 19.79 4.88 -7.67
C GLY A 69 18.64 5.83 -8.07
N LEU A 70 17.93 6.39 -7.08
CA LEU A 70 16.83 7.31 -7.32
C LEU A 70 17.30 8.64 -7.92
N PRO A 71 16.56 9.22 -8.89
CA PRO A 71 16.88 10.54 -9.43
C PRO A 71 16.62 11.64 -8.40
N THR A 72 17.69 12.22 -7.85
CA THR A 72 17.61 13.22 -6.76
C THR A 72 17.07 14.58 -7.21
N ASP A 73 17.28 14.94 -8.48
CA ASP A 73 16.89 16.25 -9.06
C ASP A 73 15.56 16.18 -9.86
N GLY A 74 14.83 15.07 -9.71
CA GLY A 74 13.65 14.75 -10.50
C GLY A 74 13.96 13.80 -11.66
N TYR A 75 12.94 13.09 -12.14
CA TYR A 75 13.08 12.08 -13.20
C TYR A 75 12.76 12.65 -14.59
N ALA A 76 13.45 12.20 -15.62
CA ALA A 76 13.18 12.61 -17.00
C ALA A 76 12.21 11.63 -17.68
N PRO A 77 11.24 12.11 -18.49
CA PRO A 77 10.33 11.23 -19.23
C PRO A 77 11.06 10.25 -20.15
N GLY A 78 10.68 8.97 -20.12
CA GLY A 78 11.27 7.93 -20.96
C GLY A 78 12.64 7.41 -20.51
N GLU A 79 13.28 8.03 -19.52
CA GLU A 79 14.56 7.56 -18.98
C GLU A 79 14.39 6.34 -18.09
N THR A 80 15.42 5.50 -18.10
CA THR A 80 15.52 4.29 -17.29
C THR A 80 16.54 4.46 -16.17
N TYR A 81 16.13 4.18 -14.94
CA TYR A 81 16.93 4.27 -13.74
C TYR A 81 17.17 2.86 -13.20
N ALA A 82 18.43 2.53 -12.88
CA ALA A 82 18.76 1.32 -12.16
C ALA A 82 18.68 1.60 -10.65
N LEU A 83 17.85 0.84 -9.95
CA LEU A 83 17.54 0.98 -8.54
C LEU A 83 17.99 -0.26 -7.79
N GLU A 84 18.46 -0.05 -6.57
CA GLU A 84 18.93 -1.12 -5.70
C GLU A 84 18.42 -0.88 -4.28
N LEU A 85 17.70 -1.86 -3.75
CA LEU A 85 17.29 -1.92 -2.36
C LEU A 85 18.22 -2.90 -1.63
N GLU A 86 19.07 -2.40 -0.76
CA GLU A 86 19.84 -3.23 0.16
C GLU A 86 18.91 -3.79 1.24
N LEU A 87 19.09 -5.07 1.59
CA LEU A 87 18.34 -5.71 2.66
C LEU A 87 19.15 -5.73 3.96
N PRO A 88 18.51 -5.67 5.13
CA PRO A 88 19.18 -5.75 6.42
C PRO A 88 20.06 -7.00 6.56
N ASP A 89 21.30 -6.81 6.99
CA ASP A 89 22.25 -7.91 7.24
C ASP A 89 21.81 -8.80 8.41
N GLY A 90 22.06 -10.11 8.30
CA GLY A 90 21.95 -11.06 9.41
C GLY A 90 20.54 -11.53 9.77
N ALA A 91 19.49 -10.97 9.16
CA ALA A 91 18.11 -11.46 9.22
C ALA A 91 17.72 -12.07 7.87
N SER A 92 16.84 -13.09 7.89
CA SER A 92 16.10 -13.46 6.68
C SER A 92 15.17 -12.31 6.34
N ALA A 93 15.61 -11.43 5.43
CA ALA A 93 14.89 -10.22 5.08
C ALA A 93 14.17 -10.37 3.74
N GLY A 94 12.90 -9.96 3.70
CA GLY A 94 12.10 -9.89 2.49
C GLY A 94 11.65 -8.47 2.23
N ALA A 95 11.37 -8.14 0.97
CA ALA A 95 10.86 -6.81 0.63
C ALA A 95 9.89 -6.83 -0.56
N ALA A 96 9.07 -5.78 -0.63
CA ALA A 96 8.22 -5.48 -1.77
C ALA A 96 8.34 -3.99 -2.10
N VAL A 97 8.51 -3.68 -3.39
CA VAL A 97 8.67 -2.33 -3.92
C VAL A 97 7.72 -2.10 -5.08
N GLU A 98 7.08 -0.93 -5.12
CA GLU A 98 6.34 -0.48 -6.29
C GLU A 98 6.47 1.02 -6.51
N ILE A 99 6.12 1.44 -7.72
CA ILE A 99 6.14 2.84 -8.14
C ILE A 99 4.78 3.20 -8.75
N THR A 100 4.15 4.22 -8.18
CA THR A 100 2.81 4.65 -8.55
C THR A 100 2.72 6.15 -8.83
N ASP A 101 1.61 6.57 -9.42
CA ASP A 101 1.18 7.97 -9.44
C ASP A 101 0.48 8.36 -8.10
N GLU A 102 0.02 9.60 -8.01
CA GLU A 102 -0.69 10.12 -6.83
C GLU A 102 -2.05 9.43 -6.56
N ASN A 103 -2.58 8.69 -7.53
CA ASN A 103 -3.83 7.94 -7.42
C ASN A 103 -3.57 6.44 -7.15
N GLY A 104 -2.31 6.05 -6.96
CA GLY A 104 -1.91 4.66 -6.73
C GLY A 104 -1.94 3.78 -7.98
N ASN A 105 -2.08 4.33 -9.19
CA ASN A 105 -1.93 3.54 -10.42
C ASN A 105 -0.44 3.30 -10.69
N GLY A 106 -0.08 2.19 -11.32
CA GLY A 106 1.31 1.94 -11.68
C GLY A 106 1.85 3.03 -12.60
N MET A 107 3.04 3.52 -12.28
CA MET A 107 3.68 4.61 -13.02
C MET A 107 5.02 4.16 -13.59
N GLY A 108 5.09 4.09 -14.92
CA GLY A 108 6.26 3.59 -15.63
C GLY A 108 6.31 2.06 -15.66
N THR A 109 7.49 1.51 -15.95
CA THR A 109 7.71 0.06 -16.08
C THR A 109 8.81 -0.39 -15.13
N LEU A 110 8.57 -1.46 -14.38
CA LEU A 110 9.58 -2.14 -13.56
C LEU A 110 10.07 -3.40 -14.27
N GLU A 111 11.40 -3.62 -14.27
CA GLU A 111 12.04 -4.86 -14.73
C GLU A 111 13.13 -5.29 -13.75
N LEU A 112 13.34 -6.60 -13.55
CA LEU A 112 14.43 -7.08 -12.69
C LEU A 112 15.75 -6.97 -13.42
N ILE A 113 16.80 -6.56 -12.70
CA ILE A 113 18.16 -6.61 -13.24
C ILE A 113 18.70 -8.02 -12.98
N GLY A 114 18.49 -8.90 -13.96
CA GLY A 114 18.97 -10.27 -13.91
C GLY A 114 20.49 -10.42 -13.96
N GLY A 115 20.94 -11.66 -13.77
CA GLY A 115 22.34 -12.07 -13.79
C GLY A 115 22.81 -12.55 -12.40
N PRO A 116 23.35 -13.77 -12.28
CA PRO A 116 23.62 -14.38 -10.99
C PRO A 116 24.79 -13.67 -10.29
N GLN A 117 24.48 -12.81 -9.32
CA GLN A 117 25.44 -12.41 -8.31
C GLN A 117 25.01 -12.99 -6.96
N PRO A 118 25.94 -13.43 -6.10
CA PRO A 118 25.60 -14.07 -4.84
C PRO A 118 24.59 -13.30 -3.97
N ALA A 119 24.60 -11.96 -4.01
CA ALA A 119 23.70 -11.10 -3.25
C ALA A 119 22.23 -11.12 -3.73
N ASP A 120 21.98 -11.55 -4.97
CA ASP A 120 20.64 -11.60 -5.60
C ASP A 120 19.99 -12.99 -5.49
N LEU A 121 20.69 -13.95 -4.85
CA LEU A 121 20.29 -15.35 -4.81
C LEU A 121 19.88 -15.77 -3.40
N CYS A 122 18.92 -16.68 -3.34
CA CYS A 122 18.61 -17.40 -2.12
C CYS A 122 19.79 -18.27 -1.66
N LEU A 123 19.93 -18.43 -0.35
CA LEU A 123 20.89 -19.38 0.20
C LEU A 123 20.52 -20.81 -0.25
N PRO A 124 21.49 -21.62 -0.69
CA PRO A 124 21.25 -23.02 -1.05
C PRO A 124 20.66 -23.81 0.12
N VAL A 125 19.58 -24.56 -0.15
CA VAL A 125 18.97 -25.49 0.82
C VAL A 125 19.26 -26.92 0.38
N ASP A 126 19.77 -27.76 1.28
CA ASP A 126 19.99 -29.20 1.06
C ASP A 126 20.76 -29.59 -0.22
N GLY A 127 21.71 -28.75 -0.64
CA GLY A 127 22.53 -28.98 -1.84
C GLY A 127 21.82 -28.69 -3.16
N ALA A 128 20.60 -28.13 -3.13
CA ALA A 128 19.97 -27.54 -4.29
C ALA A 128 20.76 -26.31 -4.80
N PRO A 129 20.71 -26.00 -6.10
CA PRO A 129 21.32 -24.77 -6.60
C PRO A 129 20.67 -23.54 -5.97
N ALA A 130 21.45 -22.46 -5.86
CA ALA A 130 20.90 -21.16 -5.47
C ALA A 130 19.93 -20.66 -6.54
N GLU A 131 18.75 -20.18 -6.12
CA GLU A 131 17.71 -19.65 -6.99
C GLU A 131 17.67 -18.12 -6.91
N GLU A 132 17.12 -17.47 -7.94
CA GLU A 132 16.90 -16.02 -7.90
C GLU A 132 15.85 -15.69 -6.83
N ALA A 133 16.19 -14.74 -5.96
CA ALA A 133 15.31 -14.36 -4.85
C ALA A 133 14.23 -13.35 -5.27
N ALA A 134 14.41 -12.70 -6.43
CA ALA A 134 13.60 -11.58 -6.87
C ALA A 134 12.50 -11.99 -7.86
N HIS A 135 11.31 -11.41 -7.70
CA HIS A 135 10.15 -11.69 -8.55
C HIS A 135 9.45 -10.40 -8.99
N LEU A 136 8.73 -10.47 -10.11
CA LEU A 136 7.80 -9.41 -10.54
C LEU A 136 6.39 -9.95 -10.59
N SER A 137 5.47 -9.15 -10.07
CA SER A 137 4.04 -9.42 -10.16
C SER A 137 3.28 -8.26 -10.75
N ASP A 138 2.43 -8.57 -11.73
CA ASP A 138 1.53 -7.62 -12.36
C ASP A 138 0.19 -7.60 -11.61
N LEU A 139 -0.30 -6.39 -11.31
CA LEU A 139 -1.50 -6.13 -10.54
C LEU A 139 -2.49 -5.24 -11.34
N PRO A 140 -3.76 -5.13 -10.91
CA PRO A 140 -4.69 -4.18 -11.49
C PRO A 140 -4.17 -2.74 -11.52
N GLN A 141 -4.80 -1.88 -12.33
CA GLN A 141 -4.41 -0.47 -12.48
C GLN A 141 -2.96 -0.28 -12.95
N SER A 142 -2.47 -1.23 -13.78
CA SER A 142 -1.11 -1.23 -14.35
C SER A 142 0.00 -1.23 -13.31
N ARG A 143 -0.30 -1.59 -12.06
CA ARG A 143 0.67 -1.71 -10.99
C ARG A 143 1.57 -2.91 -11.24
N ARG A 144 2.84 -2.77 -10.90
CA ARG A 144 3.82 -3.84 -10.89
C ARG A 144 4.61 -3.77 -9.59
N VAL A 145 4.83 -4.91 -8.97
CA VAL A 145 5.57 -5.01 -7.70
C VAL A 145 6.80 -5.87 -7.91
N ALA A 146 7.95 -5.34 -7.52
CA ALA A 146 9.19 -6.10 -7.40
C ALA A 146 9.30 -6.61 -5.97
N THR A 147 9.46 -7.91 -5.80
CA THR A 147 9.65 -8.53 -4.48
C THR A 147 10.97 -9.26 -4.38
N VAL A 148 11.44 -9.45 -3.15
CA VAL A 148 12.56 -10.33 -2.83
C VAL A 148 12.19 -11.16 -1.60
N ASP A 149 12.45 -12.46 -1.69
CA ASP A 149 12.09 -13.41 -0.65
C ASP A 149 13.04 -13.35 0.55
N GLY A 150 12.51 -13.69 1.74
CA GLY A 150 13.27 -13.86 2.99
C GLY A 150 14.17 -15.11 3.01
N CYS A 151 14.93 -15.34 1.95
CA CYS A 151 15.70 -16.57 1.71
C CYS A 151 17.22 -16.37 1.86
N GLY A 152 17.65 -15.22 2.38
CA GLY A 152 19.05 -14.88 2.61
C GLY A 152 19.75 -14.15 1.47
N ALA A 153 19.01 -13.74 0.44
CA ALA A 153 19.48 -12.68 -0.46
C ALA A 153 19.68 -11.39 0.35
N THR A 154 20.61 -10.54 -0.09
CA THR A 154 20.98 -9.31 0.63
C THR A 154 20.62 -8.03 -0.12
N ARG A 155 20.03 -8.15 -1.31
CA ARG A 155 19.53 -6.99 -2.07
C ARG A 155 18.48 -7.38 -3.11
N LEU A 156 17.76 -6.37 -3.58
CA LEU A 156 16.86 -6.41 -4.73
C LEU A 156 17.29 -5.35 -5.76
N ARG A 157 17.54 -5.78 -6.99
CA ARG A 157 17.94 -4.90 -8.11
C ARG A 157 16.89 -4.90 -9.21
N PHE A 158 16.49 -3.71 -9.62
CA PHE A 158 15.47 -3.52 -10.65
C PHE A 158 15.70 -2.23 -11.42
N THR A 159 15.21 -2.15 -12.65
CA THR A 159 15.11 -0.90 -13.37
C THR A 159 13.71 -0.35 -13.23
N TRP A 160 13.62 0.98 -13.28
CA TRP A 160 12.38 1.69 -13.50
C TRP A 160 12.52 2.60 -14.72
N THR A 161 11.61 2.46 -15.67
CA THR A 161 11.53 3.33 -16.85
C THR A 161 10.36 4.29 -16.69
N ALA A 162 10.65 5.60 -16.68
CA ALA A 162 9.65 6.64 -16.60
C ALA A 162 8.74 6.64 -17.85
N PRO A 163 7.43 6.93 -17.72
CA PRO A 163 6.58 7.12 -18.88
C PRO A 163 7.09 8.23 -19.79
N ALA A 164 6.90 8.10 -21.12
CA ALA A 164 7.25 9.16 -22.07
C ALA A 164 6.42 10.45 -21.86
N THR A 165 5.21 10.31 -21.31
CA THR A 165 4.35 11.42 -20.91
C THR A 165 3.87 11.16 -19.48
N PRO A 166 4.61 11.61 -18.46
CA PRO A 166 4.25 11.31 -17.08
C PRO A 166 2.98 12.06 -16.64
N PRO A 167 2.12 11.42 -15.83
CA PRO A 167 0.90 12.05 -15.32
C PRO A 167 1.16 13.04 -14.17
N GLY A 168 2.34 13.00 -13.55
CA GLY A 168 2.66 13.80 -12.36
C GLY A 168 3.89 13.25 -11.63
N PRO A 169 4.11 13.60 -10.35
CA PRO A 169 5.21 13.05 -9.56
C PRO A 169 5.13 11.52 -9.43
N MET A 170 6.29 10.87 -9.38
CA MET A 170 6.38 9.45 -9.04
C MET A 170 6.33 9.30 -7.52
N TRP A 171 5.63 8.27 -7.06
CA TRP A 171 5.58 7.83 -5.68
C TRP A 171 6.22 6.46 -5.61
N ILE A 172 7.33 6.35 -4.88
CA ILE A 172 7.94 5.06 -4.61
C ILE A 172 7.55 4.59 -3.21
N HIS A 173 7.10 3.35 -3.12
CA HIS A 173 6.70 2.69 -1.90
C HIS A 173 7.48 1.39 -1.75
N ALA A 174 8.06 1.17 -0.58
CA ALA A 174 8.67 -0.11 -0.25
C ALA A 174 8.36 -0.52 1.18
N GLY A 175 8.16 -1.82 1.38
CA GLY A 175 8.14 -2.45 2.69
C GLY A 175 9.25 -3.47 2.78
N VAL A 176 10.03 -3.42 3.85
CA VAL A 176 11.10 -4.38 4.18
C VAL A 176 10.78 -5.00 5.52
N VAL A 177 10.89 -6.32 5.59
CA VAL A 177 10.71 -7.11 6.81
C VAL A 177 12.04 -7.79 7.12
N ALA A 178 12.56 -7.58 8.32
CA ALA A 178 13.66 -8.34 8.89
C ALA A 178 13.07 -9.38 9.85
N SER A 179 13.20 -10.67 9.52
CA SER A 179 12.70 -11.73 10.39
C SER A 179 13.64 -12.01 11.57
N ASP A 180 13.08 -12.28 12.74
CA ASP A 180 13.82 -12.75 13.91
C ASP A 180 14.11 -14.27 13.88
N GLY A 181 13.58 -14.98 12.87
CA GLY A 181 13.75 -16.42 12.67
C GLY A 181 12.86 -17.31 13.54
N SER A 182 11.89 -16.74 14.27
CA SER A 182 10.94 -17.50 15.10
C SER A 182 9.94 -18.33 14.28
N GLY A 183 9.73 -17.97 13.02
CA GLY A 183 8.74 -18.58 12.13
C GLY A 183 7.34 -18.01 12.30
N ASP A 184 7.18 -16.93 13.08
CA ASP A 184 5.95 -16.18 13.23
C ASP A 184 6.22 -14.67 13.09
N PRO A 185 5.21 -13.84 12.76
CA PRO A 185 5.44 -12.42 12.48
C PRO A 185 5.65 -11.57 13.74
N THR A 186 5.56 -12.17 14.94
CA THR A 186 5.83 -11.51 16.22
C THR A 186 7.32 -11.47 16.46
N GLY A 187 7.87 -10.28 16.71
CA GLY A 187 9.32 -10.10 16.85
C GLY A 187 9.97 -9.55 15.58
N ASP A 188 9.28 -9.60 14.44
CA ASP A 188 9.83 -9.06 13.19
C ASP A 188 9.92 -7.52 13.19
N GLY A 189 10.98 -7.02 12.56
CA GLY A 189 11.23 -5.60 12.32
C GLY A 189 10.72 -5.17 10.96
N VAL A 190 10.03 -4.03 10.88
CA VAL A 190 9.49 -3.50 9.61
C VAL A 190 10.06 -2.11 9.32
N LEU A 191 10.63 -1.94 8.13
CA LEU A 191 11.02 -0.65 7.58
C LEU A 191 10.11 -0.31 6.39
N LEU A 192 9.56 0.91 6.38
CA LEU A 192 8.73 1.41 5.29
C LEU A 192 9.41 2.60 4.62
N TYR A 193 9.45 2.56 3.29
CA TYR A 193 9.93 3.64 2.45
C TYR A 193 8.76 4.30 1.73
N SER A 194 8.72 5.64 1.76
CA SER A 194 7.86 6.42 0.88
C SER A 194 8.57 7.70 0.47
N GLN A 195 8.73 7.88 -0.85
CA GLN A 195 9.32 9.09 -1.40
C GLN A 195 8.55 9.55 -2.64
N VAL A 196 8.43 10.88 -2.76
CA VAL A 196 7.88 11.54 -3.94
C VAL A 196 9.02 12.16 -4.73
N ILE A 197 9.08 11.90 -6.03
CA ILE A 197 10.06 12.51 -6.94
C ILE A 197 9.31 13.15 -8.12
N PRO A 198 9.44 14.47 -8.33
CA PRO A 198 8.77 15.13 -9.46
C PRO A 198 9.47 14.85 -10.79
N PRO A 199 8.83 15.15 -11.93
CA PRO A 199 9.54 15.28 -13.20
C PRO A 199 10.68 16.29 -13.10
N PHE A 200 11.76 16.06 -13.85
CA PHE A 200 12.90 16.97 -13.92
C PHE A 200 12.44 18.33 -14.44
N GLY A 201 12.89 19.40 -13.78
CA GLY A 201 12.51 20.78 -14.11
C GLY A 201 11.25 21.29 -13.41
N ASP A 202 10.44 20.40 -12.82
CA ASP A 202 9.37 20.78 -11.91
C ASP A 202 9.96 20.98 -10.52
N ARG A 203 10.06 22.24 -10.08
CA ARG A 203 10.52 22.59 -8.72
C ARG A 203 9.44 22.28 -7.68
N ALA A 204 9.23 21.01 -7.39
CA ALA A 204 8.65 20.57 -6.13
C ALA A 204 9.78 20.01 -5.26
N GLU A 205 9.99 20.56 -4.07
CA GLU A 205 10.93 20.01 -3.08
C GLU A 205 10.61 18.52 -2.87
N SER A 206 11.62 17.65 -2.99
CA SER A 206 11.49 16.23 -2.64
C SER A 206 11.31 16.12 -1.12
N SER A 207 10.06 16.05 -0.67
CA SER A 207 9.75 15.88 0.74
C SER A 207 9.68 14.39 1.07
N ARG A 208 10.51 13.93 2.01
CA ARG A 208 10.29 12.65 2.68
C ARG A 208 9.00 12.77 3.49
N VAL A 209 7.94 12.09 3.06
CA VAL A 209 6.70 12.04 3.83
C VAL A 209 6.88 10.98 4.90
N GLY A 210 7.23 11.41 6.12
CA GLY A 210 7.18 10.53 7.28
C GLY A 210 5.73 10.10 7.53
N SER A 211 5.51 8.81 7.77
CA SER A 211 4.22 8.20 8.09
C SER A 211 3.70 8.69 9.45
N ALA A 212 3.25 9.95 9.53
CA ALA A 212 2.56 10.48 10.69
C ALA A 212 1.07 10.57 10.36
N CYS A 213 0.28 9.63 10.89
CA CYS A 213 -1.17 9.69 10.84
C CYS A 213 -1.66 10.93 11.61
N ALA A 214 -1.94 12.03 10.91
CA ALA A 214 -2.71 13.14 11.46
C ALA A 214 -4.19 12.88 11.14
N ALA A 215 -4.93 12.32 12.10
CA ALA A 215 -6.39 12.32 12.04
C ALA A 215 -6.86 13.77 12.15
N SER A 216 -7.20 14.39 11.02
CA SER A 216 -7.89 15.68 11.04
C SER A 216 -9.26 15.45 11.71
N PRO A 217 -9.65 16.23 12.73
CA PRO A 217 -10.96 16.09 13.33
C PRO A 217 -12.00 16.32 12.23
N ALA A 218 -12.90 15.35 12.04
CA ALA A 218 -14.01 15.47 11.11
C ALA A 218 -14.73 16.79 11.40
N ARG A 219 -14.89 17.65 10.38
CA ARG A 219 -15.74 18.83 10.49
C ARG A 219 -17.12 18.35 10.91
N ALA A 220 -17.52 18.69 12.12
CA ALA A 220 -18.86 18.42 12.62
C ALA A 220 -19.83 19.01 11.60
N VAL A 221 -20.63 18.15 10.96
CA VAL A 221 -21.71 18.57 10.09
C VAL A 221 -22.72 19.25 11.00
N GLU A 222 -22.74 20.58 10.99
CA GLU A 222 -23.78 21.32 11.70
C GLU A 222 -25.15 20.82 11.23
N PRO A 223 -26.06 20.47 12.16
CA PRO A 223 -27.39 20.01 11.77
C PRO A 223 -28.07 21.14 10.97
N THR A 224 -28.24 20.91 9.67
CA THR A 224 -28.88 21.89 8.79
C THR A 224 -30.28 22.20 9.33
N LEU A 225 -30.66 23.49 9.29
CA LEU A 225 -31.95 24.02 9.77
C LEU A 225 -33.17 23.19 9.33
N LEU A 226 -33.08 22.51 8.18
CA LEU A 226 -34.07 21.61 7.62
C LEU A 226 -34.35 20.38 8.52
N GLY A 227 -33.32 19.80 9.15
CA GLY A 227 -33.49 18.66 10.06
C GLY A 227 -34.26 19.03 11.34
N LEU A 228 -33.98 20.21 11.89
CA LEU A 228 -34.70 20.77 13.04
C LEU A 228 -36.16 21.12 12.71
N LEU A 229 -36.41 21.69 11.53
CA LEU A 229 -37.77 21.98 11.06
C LEU A 229 -38.59 20.69 10.81
N ALA A 230 -37.97 19.64 10.27
CA ALA A 230 -38.63 18.35 10.11
C ALA A 230 -39.01 17.71 11.45
N LEU A 231 -38.14 17.79 12.46
CA LEU A 231 -38.41 17.28 13.80
C LEU A 231 -39.56 18.04 14.48
N LEU A 232 -39.56 19.37 14.37
CA LEU A 232 -40.60 20.23 14.96
C LEU A 232 -41.98 20.00 14.33
N THR A 233 -42.05 19.77 13.01
CA THR A 233 -43.31 19.46 12.33
C THR A 233 -43.86 18.08 12.69
N LEU A 234 -42.99 17.09 12.90
CA LEU A 234 -43.37 15.76 13.40
C LEU A 234 -43.92 15.82 14.82
N VAL A 235 -43.25 16.54 15.73
CA VAL A 235 -43.70 16.72 17.12
C VAL A 235 -45.03 17.48 17.18
N ALA A 236 -45.20 18.52 16.36
CA ALA A 236 -46.45 19.27 16.29
C ALA A 236 -47.62 18.41 15.77
N ARG A 237 -47.38 17.56 14.77
CA ARG A 237 -48.39 16.62 14.25
C ARG A 237 -48.75 15.53 15.25
N TRP A 238 -47.78 15.04 16.01
CA TRP A 238 -48.03 14.03 17.04
C TRP A 238 -48.87 14.58 18.19
N ARG A 239 -48.59 15.81 18.64
CA ARG A 239 -49.39 16.48 19.68
C ARG A 239 -50.85 16.72 19.28
N ARG A 240 -51.09 17.11 18.02
CA ARG A 240 -52.47 17.31 17.50
C ARG A 240 -53.28 16.03 17.33
N ARG A 241 -52.64 14.86 17.33
CA ARG A 241 -53.34 13.55 17.27
C ARG A 241 -53.69 12.99 18.65
N ARG A 242 -53.17 13.61 19.72
CA ARG A 242 -53.39 13.19 21.12
C ARG A 242 -54.29 14.15 21.90
N ALA A 243 -54.68 15.27 21.31
CA ALA A 243 -55.73 16.16 21.79
C ALA A 243 -57.00 15.90 20.99
#